data_AF-A0A1X0WIA9-F1
#
_entry.id   AF-A0A1X0WIA9-F1
#
_cell.length_a   1.000
_cell.length_b   1.000
_cell.length_c   1.000
_cell.angle_alpha   90.00
_cell.angle_beta   90.00
_cell.angle_gamma   90.00
#
_symmetry.space_group_name_H-M   'P 1'
#
loop_
_entity.id
_entity.type
_entity.pdbx_description
1 polymer ?
#
loop_
_entity_poly.entity_id
_entity_poly.type
_entity_poly.pdbx_seq_one_letter_code
_entity_poly.pdbx_strand_id
1 'polypeptide(L)'
;MTTITNENISAFSAGEVPQSNDEKNDLDYLKAMKNHSMMGGAMVTMEEMMLMFTELAQGKFKQMQDKTAVGRDATDLANRVEGIVAKLASGDDLGELPQDVIDYMKKNNILIGGKSVDDFLEGVGYTQAEWHYQYWKDEKNLAPEHKGDTARIEKEKKSYAAQVKKEGGDPENIVKKMSKSQLEEVKNALESTATRATDFVQSSQLKLQQLMQSFNTAVAMANAVQSMNGESTKSIAQSIR
;
A
#
# COMPACT_ATOMS: atom_id res chain seq x y z
N MET A 1 17.45 -61.95 -3.86
CA MET A 1 18.31 -62.87 -3.08
C MET A 1 19.70 -62.73 -3.68
N THR A 2 20.76 -62.34 -2.99
CA THR A 2 21.09 -62.56 -1.57
C THR A 2 22.17 -61.56 -1.15
N THR A 3 22.02 -61.02 0.06
CA THR A 3 23.00 -60.22 0.82
C THR A 3 24.09 -61.11 1.40
N ILE A 4 25.37 -60.69 1.39
CA ILE A 4 26.47 -61.23 2.22
C ILE A 4 27.43 -60.05 2.51
N THR A 5 27.24 -59.31 3.61
CA THR A 5 27.94 -59.32 4.92
C THR A 5 29.33 -58.68 4.97
N ASN A 6 29.41 -57.72 5.89
CA ASN A 6 30.54 -56.94 6.36
C ASN A 6 31.35 -57.75 7.39
N GLU A 7 32.69 -57.62 7.42
CA GLU A 7 33.48 -57.72 8.66
C GLU A 7 34.87 -57.09 8.49
N ASN A 8 35.19 -56.20 9.42
CA ASN A 8 36.46 -55.50 9.67
C ASN A 8 37.61 -56.54 9.92
N ILE A 9 38.93 -56.24 10.00
CA ILE A 9 39.63 -55.42 11.00
C ILE A 9 41.14 -55.38 10.63
N SER A 10 41.71 -54.17 10.56
CA SER A 10 43.09 -53.72 10.87
C SER A 10 44.35 -54.48 10.39
N ALA A 11 45.31 -53.70 9.88
CA ALA A 11 46.66 -53.63 10.46
C ALA A 11 47.45 -52.45 9.89
N PHE A 12 47.93 -51.57 10.77
CA PHE A 12 49.04 -50.66 10.50
C PHE A 12 50.23 -51.44 9.93
N SER A 13 50.75 -51.02 8.78
CA SER A 13 52.09 -51.36 8.32
C SER A 13 52.76 -50.08 7.85
N ALA A 14 53.82 -49.72 8.56
CA ALA A 14 54.70 -48.60 8.25
C ALA A 14 55.25 -48.74 6.82
N GLY A 15 54.94 -47.77 5.97
CA GLY A 15 55.51 -47.62 4.63
C GLY A 15 55.58 -46.13 4.34
N GLU A 16 56.77 -45.67 4.01
CA GLU A 16 57.21 -44.28 3.92
C GLU A 16 56.26 -43.38 3.11
N VAL A 17 55.96 -42.19 3.64
CA VAL A 17 55.32 -41.12 2.89
C VAL A 17 56.34 -40.65 1.84
N PRO A 18 56.05 -40.72 0.53
CA PRO A 18 56.96 -40.18 -0.47
C PRO A 18 57.09 -38.68 -0.22
N GLN A 19 58.32 -38.19 -0.02
CA GLN A 19 58.62 -36.76 -0.11
C GLN A 19 58.15 -36.27 -1.47
N SER A 20 57.07 -35.49 -1.49
CA SER A 20 56.65 -34.78 -2.69
C SER A 20 57.50 -33.52 -2.80
N ASN A 21 58.19 -33.41 -3.95
CA ASN A 21 59.10 -32.35 -4.32
C ASN A 21 58.56 -30.94 -4.05
N ASP A 22 59.41 -30.11 -3.44
CA ASP A 22 59.28 -28.68 -3.13
C ASP A 22 59.19 -27.74 -4.36
N GLU A 23 58.47 -28.11 -5.42
CA GLU A 23 58.28 -27.26 -6.60
C GLU A 23 56.82 -27.21 -7.02
N LYS A 24 56.01 -26.39 -6.33
CA LYS A 24 54.76 -25.76 -6.82
C LYS A 24 54.09 -24.88 -5.75
N ASN A 25 54.81 -23.89 -5.22
CA ASN A 25 54.23 -22.89 -4.32
C ASN A 25 53.63 -21.66 -5.03
N ASP A 26 53.75 -21.53 -6.36
CA ASP A 26 53.26 -20.34 -7.07
C ASP A 26 51.74 -20.32 -7.29
N LEU A 27 51.07 -21.48 -7.26
CA LEU A 27 49.62 -21.55 -7.51
C LEU A 27 48.79 -21.14 -6.28
N ASP A 28 49.37 -21.21 -5.08
CA ASP A 28 48.69 -20.87 -3.82
C ASP A 28 48.73 -19.35 -3.54
N TYR A 29 49.84 -18.67 -3.89
CA TYR A 29 49.92 -17.21 -3.83
C TYR A 29 48.99 -16.51 -4.84
N LEU A 30 48.88 -17.04 -6.06
CA LEU A 30 47.94 -16.52 -7.06
C LEU A 30 46.47 -16.77 -6.70
N LYS A 31 46.15 -17.83 -5.94
CA LYS A 31 44.82 -18.03 -5.36
C LYS A 31 44.57 -17.07 -4.19
N ALA A 32 45.56 -16.82 -3.33
CA ALA A 32 45.47 -15.88 -2.22
C ALA A 32 45.22 -14.43 -2.68
N MET A 33 45.76 -14.00 -3.82
CA MET A 33 45.52 -12.66 -4.37
C MET A 33 44.12 -12.49 -5.01
N LYS A 34 43.49 -13.60 -5.41
CA LYS A 34 42.10 -13.64 -5.92
C LYS A 34 41.08 -13.96 -4.82
N ASN A 35 41.54 -14.29 -3.62
CA ASN A 35 40.72 -14.51 -2.45
C ASN A 35 40.37 -13.14 -1.85
N HIS A 36 39.14 -12.70 -2.09
CA HIS A 36 38.46 -11.86 -1.11
C HIS A 36 38.69 -12.52 0.25
N SER A 37 39.39 -11.87 1.17
CA SER A 37 39.63 -12.51 2.47
C SER A 37 38.26 -12.85 3.03
N MET A 38 38.07 -14.02 3.66
CA MET A 38 36.75 -14.40 4.21
C MET A 38 36.16 -13.26 5.08
N MET A 39 37.07 -12.50 5.72
CA MET A 39 36.85 -11.25 6.42
C MET A 39 36.34 -10.10 5.54
N GLY A 40 37.00 -9.81 4.41
CA GLY A 40 36.57 -8.83 3.42
C GLY A 40 35.23 -9.22 2.79
N GLY A 41 35.03 -10.52 2.56
CA GLY A 41 33.76 -11.16 2.21
C GLY A 41 32.65 -10.76 3.15
N ALA A 42 32.88 -10.99 4.43
CA ALA A 42 31.94 -10.63 5.48
C ALA A 42 31.72 -9.10 5.59
N MET A 43 32.75 -8.27 5.38
CA MET A 43 32.59 -6.81 5.42
C MET A 43 31.74 -6.28 4.26
N VAL A 44 32.01 -6.73 3.03
CA VAL A 44 31.23 -6.30 1.85
C VAL A 44 29.77 -6.74 1.95
N THR A 45 29.51 -7.99 2.39
CA THR A 45 28.13 -8.45 2.55
C THR A 45 27.39 -7.71 3.66
N MET A 46 28.06 -7.34 4.75
CA MET A 46 27.46 -6.50 5.80
C MET A 46 27.19 -5.07 5.31
N GLU A 47 28.07 -4.50 4.49
CA GLU A 47 27.86 -3.18 3.88
C GLU A 47 26.71 -3.21 2.86
N GLU A 48 26.60 -4.25 2.04
CA GLU A 48 25.46 -4.48 1.15
C GLU A 48 24.14 -4.63 1.93
N MET A 49 24.15 -5.34 3.05
CA MET A 49 22.98 -5.43 3.94
C MET A 49 22.60 -4.07 4.52
N MET A 50 23.58 -3.25 4.95
CA MET A 50 23.34 -1.89 5.45
C MET A 50 22.74 -0.97 4.38
N LEU A 51 23.24 -1.05 3.15
CA LEU A 51 22.71 -0.29 2.01
C LEU A 51 21.27 -0.73 1.71
N MET A 52 21.02 -2.03 1.61
CA MET A 52 19.68 -2.59 1.41
C MET A 52 18.72 -2.14 2.51
N PHE A 53 19.14 -2.16 3.78
CA PHE A 53 18.32 -1.67 4.89
C PHE A 53 18.03 -0.17 4.80
N THR A 54 19.00 0.65 4.37
CA THR A 54 18.80 2.08 4.17
C THR A 54 17.79 2.35 3.05
N GLU A 55 17.90 1.66 1.92
CA GLU A 55 16.98 1.78 0.80
C GLU A 55 15.57 1.30 1.17
N LEU A 56 15.45 0.15 1.84
CA LEU A 56 14.18 -0.36 2.33
C LEU A 56 13.54 0.58 3.34
N ALA A 57 14.33 1.19 4.22
CA ALA A 57 13.85 2.18 5.19
C ALA A 57 13.32 3.42 4.48
N GLN A 58 14.06 4.01 3.53
CA GLN A 58 13.62 5.17 2.76
C GLN A 58 12.34 4.89 1.98
N GLY A 59 12.28 3.74 1.29
CA GLY A 59 11.08 3.30 0.58
C GLY A 59 9.88 3.13 1.51
N LYS A 60 10.09 2.57 2.70
CA LYS A 60 9.04 2.41 3.71
C LYS A 60 8.60 3.74 4.33
N PHE A 61 9.51 4.67 4.60
CA PHE A 61 9.17 6.02 5.07
C PHE A 61 8.33 6.77 4.06
N LYS A 62 8.66 6.68 2.76
CA LYS A 62 7.85 7.29 1.70
C LYS A 62 6.43 6.70 1.67
N GLN A 63 6.31 5.37 1.69
CA GLN A 63 4.99 4.72 1.75
C GLN A 63 4.21 5.10 3.01
N MET A 64 4.89 5.22 4.15
CA MET A 64 4.28 5.64 5.41
C MET A 64 3.78 7.08 5.31
N GLN A 65 4.57 7.99 4.77
CA GLN A 65 4.19 9.40 4.55
C GLN A 65 2.95 9.50 3.66
N ASP A 66 2.95 8.80 2.52
CA ASP A 66 1.83 8.79 1.58
C ASP A 66 0.56 8.21 2.25
N LYS A 67 0.70 7.13 3.01
CA LYS A 67 -0.43 6.50 3.72
C LYS A 67 -0.91 7.31 4.92
N THR A 68 -0.05 8.03 5.62
CA THR A 68 -0.44 8.96 6.68
C THR A 68 -1.26 10.12 6.11
N ALA A 69 -0.86 10.67 4.96
CA ALA A 69 -1.64 11.71 4.27
C ALA A 69 -3.03 11.18 3.87
N VAL A 70 -3.09 9.99 3.23
CA VAL A 70 -4.35 9.33 2.86
C VAL A 70 -5.24 9.06 4.08
N GLY A 71 -4.67 8.62 5.19
CA GLY A 71 -5.40 8.37 6.42
C GLY A 71 -6.03 9.65 6.98
N ARG A 72 -5.24 10.72 7.08
CA ARG A 72 -5.70 12.02 7.59
C ARG A 72 -6.77 12.62 6.69
N ASP A 73 -6.52 12.67 5.39
CA ASP A 73 -7.44 13.27 4.43
C ASP A 73 -8.75 12.47 4.36
N ALA A 74 -8.70 11.14 4.44
CA ALA A 74 -9.90 10.30 4.52
C ALA A 74 -10.71 10.56 5.80
N THR A 75 -10.05 10.75 6.95
CA THR A 75 -10.72 11.11 8.21
C THR A 75 -11.39 12.48 8.11
N ASP A 76 -10.71 13.49 7.56
CA ASP A 76 -11.27 14.83 7.40
C ASP A 76 -12.49 14.83 6.46
N LEU A 77 -12.43 14.06 5.37
CA LEU A 77 -13.56 13.90 4.45
C LEU A 77 -14.72 13.12 5.09
N ALA A 78 -14.43 12.09 5.90
CA ALA A 78 -15.47 11.35 6.63
C ALA A 78 -16.21 12.26 7.62
N ASN A 79 -15.48 13.10 8.37
CA ASN A 79 -16.05 14.07 9.29
C ASN A 79 -16.92 15.11 8.57
N ARG A 80 -16.55 15.50 7.34
CA ARG A 80 -17.36 16.40 6.52
C ARG A 80 -18.65 15.76 6.04
N VAL A 81 -18.59 14.50 5.60
CA VAL A 81 -19.79 13.72 5.25
C VAL A 81 -20.68 13.53 6.48
N GLU A 82 -20.10 13.24 7.64
CA GLU A 82 -20.83 13.17 8.91
C GLU A 82 -21.51 14.49 9.28
N GLY A 83 -20.85 15.63 9.06
CA GLY A 83 -21.45 16.95 9.27
C GLY A 83 -22.65 17.23 8.35
N ILE A 84 -22.70 16.61 7.17
CA ILE A 84 -23.86 16.67 6.27
C ILE A 84 -24.95 15.72 6.78
N VAL A 85 -24.61 14.48 7.09
CA VAL A 85 -25.51 13.48 7.69
C VAL A 85 -26.18 14.01 8.96
N ALA A 86 -25.46 14.74 9.80
CA ALA A 86 -25.96 15.32 11.04
C ALA A 86 -26.94 16.48 10.82
N LYS A 87 -26.87 17.17 9.67
CA LYS A 87 -27.81 18.23 9.28
C LYS A 87 -29.09 17.68 8.66
N LEU A 88 -29.09 16.43 8.21
CA LEU A 88 -30.26 15.71 7.70
C LEU A 88 -31.04 15.15 8.90
N ALA A 89 -32.09 15.87 9.30
CA ALA A 89 -32.87 15.59 10.50
C ALA A 89 -33.85 14.43 10.31
N SER A 90 -34.30 14.19 9.08
CA SER A 90 -35.30 13.17 8.71
C SER A 90 -34.70 12.14 7.75
N GLY A 91 -35.19 10.89 7.79
CA GLY A 91 -34.72 9.81 6.90
C GLY A 91 -34.96 10.05 5.41
N ASP A 92 -35.85 11.00 5.07
CA ASP A 92 -36.17 11.43 3.71
C ASP A 92 -35.37 12.66 3.25
N ASP A 93 -34.57 13.27 4.12
CA ASP A 93 -33.75 14.42 3.75
C ASP A 93 -32.56 13.94 2.89
N LEU A 94 -32.35 14.63 1.77
CA LEU A 94 -31.31 14.28 0.81
C LEU A 94 -30.15 15.26 0.91
N GLY A 95 -28.94 14.73 1.06
CA GLY A 95 -27.71 15.51 1.12
C GLY A 95 -26.87 15.35 -0.15
N GLU A 96 -26.11 16.37 -0.47
CA GLU A 96 -25.18 16.38 -1.59
C GLU A 96 -23.78 15.98 -1.10
N LEU A 97 -23.10 15.09 -1.84
CA LEU A 97 -21.69 14.82 -1.58
C LEU A 97 -20.85 15.99 -2.11
N PRO A 98 -19.94 16.55 -1.29
CA PRO A 98 -18.97 17.52 -1.79
C PRO A 98 -18.12 16.91 -2.92
N GLN A 99 -17.91 17.67 -4.00
CA GLN A 99 -17.18 17.22 -5.19
C GLN A 99 -15.77 16.70 -4.89
N ASP A 100 -15.12 17.27 -3.87
CA ASP A 100 -13.79 16.87 -3.43
C ASP A 100 -13.76 15.50 -2.73
N VAL A 101 -14.86 15.06 -2.12
CA VAL A 101 -14.99 13.68 -1.62
C VAL A 101 -15.06 12.71 -2.79
N ILE A 102 -15.83 13.05 -3.83
CA ILE A 102 -15.95 12.23 -5.05
C ILE A 102 -14.59 12.10 -5.74
N ASP A 103 -13.90 13.22 -5.94
CA ASP A 103 -12.58 13.25 -6.59
C ASP A 103 -11.55 12.46 -5.78
N TYR A 104 -11.59 12.58 -4.45
CA TYR A 104 -10.70 11.84 -3.56
C TYR A 104 -10.95 10.33 -3.61
N MET A 105 -12.23 9.90 -3.60
CA MET A 105 -12.58 8.49 -3.69
C MET A 105 -12.20 7.89 -5.05
N LYS A 106 -12.37 8.65 -6.14
CA LYS A 106 -11.91 8.24 -7.49
C LYS A 106 -10.40 8.07 -7.54
N LYS A 107 -9.65 9.06 -7.05
CA LYS A 107 -8.18 9.05 -7.07
C LYS A 107 -7.58 7.91 -6.25
N ASN A 108 -8.19 7.58 -5.12
CA ASN A 108 -7.71 6.54 -4.20
C ASN A 108 -8.37 5.17 -4.43
N ASN A 109 -9.22 5.05 -5.45
CA ASN A 109 -9.97 3.83 -5.78
C ASN A 109 -10.71 3.23 -4.56
N ILE A 110 -11.42 4.10 -3.84
CA ILE A 110 -12.21 3.71 -2.66
C ILE A 110 -13.54 3.13 -3.15
N LEU A 111 -13.81 1.89 -2.75
CA LEU A 111 -15.05 1.19 -3.07
C LEU A 111 -16.08 1.43 -1.97
N ILE A 112 -17.31 1.77 -2.35
CA ILE A 112 -18.44 1.94 -1.44
C ILE A 112 -19.31 0.70 -1.57
N GLY A 113 -19.40 -0.11 -0.51
CA GLY A 113 -20.19 -1.36 -0.54
C GLY A 113 -19.77 -2.35 -1.64
N GLY A 114 -18.51 -2.27 -2.11
CA GLY A 114 -17.99 -3.09 -3.21
C GLY A 114 -18.26 -2.54 -4.62
N LYS A 115 -18.87 -1.36 -4.75
CA LYS A 115 -19.07 -0.67 -6.03
C LYS A 115 -18.11 0.51 -6.17
N SER A 116 -17.79 0.86 -7.41
CA SER A 116 -17.02 2.07 -7.69
C SER A 116 -17.85 3.31 -7.34
N VAL A 117 -17.20 4.44 -7.10
CA VAL A 117 -17.88 5.71 -6.81
C VAL A 117 -18.83 6.10 -7.93
N ASP A 118 -18.44 5.86 -9.18
CA ASP A 118 -19.26 6.17 -10.35
C ASP A 118 -20.49 5.26 -10.45
N ASP A 119 -20.32 3.95 -10.24
CA ASP A 119 -21.45 2.99 -10.22
C ASP A 119 -22.40 3.25 -9.03
N PHE A 120 -21.82 3.62 -7.88
CA PHE A 120 -22.56 3.95 -6.69
C PHE A 120 -23.37 5.20 -6.94
N LEU A 121 -22.73 6.27 -7.43
CA LEU A 121 -23.38 7.49 -7.87
C LEU A 121 -24.47 7.14 -8.86
N GLU A 122 -24.23 6.44 -9.97
CA GLU A 122 -25.24 5.99 -10.95
C GLU A 122 -26.49 5.34 -10.33
N GLY A 123 -26.32 4.52 -9.28
CA GLY A 123 -27.41 3.88 -8.55
C GLY A 123 -28.23 4.78 -7.61
N VAL A 124 -27.72 5.95 -7.21
CA VAL A 124 -28.42 6.89 -6.30
C VAL A 124 -29.44 7.77 -7.06
N GLY A 125 -30.22 7.18 -7.96
CA GLY A 125 -31.11 7.88 -8.88
C GLY A 125 -31.96 8.98 -8.23
N TYR A 126 -32.10 10.09 -8.96
CA TYR A 126 -32.90 11.30 -8.73
C TYR A 126 -34.13 11.14 -7.83
N THR A 127 -34.51 12.21 -7.11
CA THR A 127 -35.84 12.24 -6.48
C THR A 127 -36.93 12.06 -7.53
N GLN A 128 -38.11 11.61 -7.12
CA GLN A 128 -39.23 11.42 -8.07
C GLN A 128 -39.53 12.71 -8.85
N ALA A 129 -39.45 13.89 -8.21
CA ALA A 129 -39.64 15.18 -8.86
C ALA A 129 -38.50 15.54 -9.82
N GLU A 130 -37.25 15.25 -9.46
CA GLU A 130 -36.07 15.48 -10.32
C GLU A 130 -36.07 14.56 -11.56
N TRP A 131 -36.50 13.30 -11.38
CA TRP A 131 -36.65 12.33 -12.47
C TRP A 131 -37.71 12.80 -13.47
N HIS A 132 -38.89 13.20 -12.98
CA HIS A 132 -39.96 13.74 -13.83
C HIS A 132 -39.52 15.04 -14.51
N TYR A 133 -38.84 15.93 -13.81
CA TYR A 133 -38.33 17.15 -14.42
C TYR A 133 -37.33 16.87 -15.55
N GLN A 134 -36.39 15.93 -15.39
CA GLN A 134 -35.47 15.54 -16.47
C GLN A 134 -36.17 14.88 -17.66
N TYR A 135 -37.16 14.03 -17.38
CA TYR A 135 -37.98 13.40 -18.41
C TYR A 135 -38.67 14.43 -19.31
N TRP A 136 -39.23 15.50 -18.72
CA TRP A 136 -39.90 16.58 -19.45
C TRP A 136 -38.93 17.67 -19.99
N LYS A 137 -37.67 17.69 -19.53
CA LYS A 137 -36.64 18.65 -20.00
C LYS A 137 -35.98 18.21 -21.30
N ASP A 138 -35.72 16.92 -21.46
CA ASP A 138 -34.92 16.37 -22.57
C ASP A 138 -35.78 15.61 -23.57
N GLU A 139 -35.97 16.17 -24.77
CA GLU A 139 -36.83 15.64 -25.84
C GLU A 139 -36.54 14.18 -26.22
N LYS A 140 -35.33 13.70 -25.96
CA LYS A 140 -34.92 12.31 -26.22
C LYS A 140 -35.62 11.32 -25.28
N ASN A 141 -35.93 11.74 -24.06
CA ASN A 141 -36.52 10.91 -23.02
C ASN A 141 -38.05 10.91 -23.05
N LEU A 142 -38.68 11.88 -23.73
CA LEU A 142 -40.14 11.95 -23.86
C LEU A 142 -40.69 10.79 -24.69
N ALA A 143 -41.84 10.26 -24.26
CA ALA A 143 -42.60 9.29 -25.03
C ALA A 143 -43.01 9.90 -26.39
N PRO A 144 -43.14 9.08 -27.46
CA PRO A 144 -43.48 9.58 -28.80
C PRO A 144 -44.76 10.43 -28.84
N GLU A 145 -45.72 10.12 -27.98
CA GLU A 145 -46.99 10.83 -27.81
C GLU A 145 -46.89 12.23 -27.19
N HIS A 146 -45.76 12.57 -26.57
CA HIS A 146 -45.54 13.86 -25.91
C HIS A 146 -44.61 14.80 -26.70
N LYS A 147 -43.82 14.28 -27.64
CA LYS A 147 -42.82 15.06 -28.43
C LYS A 147 -43.41 16.19 -29.27
N GLY A 148 -44.71 16.18 -29.55
CA GLY A 148 -45.40 17.21 -30.35
C GLY A 148 -46.28 18.18 -29.55
N ASP A 149 -46.47 17.96 -28.24
CA ASP A 149 -47.36 18.77 -27.39
C ASP A 149 -46.54 19.71 -26.50
N THR A 150 -46.05 20.79 -27.11
CA THR A 150 -45.19 21.78 -26.45
C THR A 150 -45.85 22.46 -25.26
N ALA A 151 -47.18 22.64 -25.28
CA ALA A 151 -47.93 23.24 -24.20
C ALA A 151 -47.97 22.34 -22.95
N ARG A 152 -48.12 21.03 -23.15
CA ARG A 152 -48.05 20.04 -22.06
C ARG A 152 -46.63 19.90 -21.51
N ILE A 153 -45.62 19.87 -22.37
CA ILE A 153 -44.21 19.80 -21.97
C ILE A 153 -43.86 20.99 -21.06
N GLU A 154 -44.22 22.20 -21.45
CA GLU A 154 -43.86 23.40 -20.68
C GLU A 154 -44.62 23.48 -19.34
N LYS A 155 -45.86 23.00 -19.31
CA LYS A 155 -46.69 22.93 -18.10
C LYS A 155 -46.11 21.93 -17.09
N GLU A 156 -45.78 20.71 -17.52
CA GLU A 156 -45.21 19.69 -16.65
C GLU A 156 -43.78 20.05 -16.23
N LYS A 157 -42.97 20.59 -17.13
CA LYS A 157 -41.64 21.12 -16.78
C LYS A 157 -41.72 22.18 -15.68
N LYS A 158 -42.69 23.11 -15.74
CA LYS A 158 -42.90 24.12 -14.69
C LYS A 158 -43.44 23.53 -13.38
N SER A 159 -44.34 22.54 -13.44
CA SER A 159 -44.90 21.89 -12.24
C SER A 159 -43.81 21.14 -11.48
N TYR A 160 -43.00 20.35 -12.18
CA TYR A 160 -41.90 19.59 -11.59
C TYR A 160 -40.73 20.51 -11.19
N ALA A 161 -40.44 21.59 -11.93
CA ALA A 161 -39.45 22.59 -11.48
C ALA A 161 -39.84 23.22 -10.12
N ALA A 162 -41.12 23.49 -9.91
CA ALA A 162 -41.62 24.04 -8.66
C ALA A 162 -41.57 23.00 -7.52
N GLN A 163 -41.75 21.71 -7.82
CA GLN A 163 -41.57 20.63 -6.85
C GLN A 163 -40.11 20.45 -6.48
N VAL A 164 -39.19 20.42 -7.45
CA VAL A 164 -37.74 20.36 -7.22
C VAL A 164 -37.28 21.52 -6.33
N LYS A 165 -37.76 22.75 -6.58
CA LYS A 165 -37.45 23.91 -5.71
C LYS A 165 -38.03 23.78 -4.30
N LYS A 166 -39.18 23.14 -4.12
CA LYS A 166 -39.78 22.88 -2.79
C LYS A 166 -39.03 21.78 -2.02
N GLU A 167 -38.44 20.83 -2.74
CA GLU A 167 -37.54 19.78 -2.22
C GLU A 167 -36.09 20.29 -2.01
N GLY A 168 -35.88 21.61 -2.11
CA GLY A 168 -34.56 22.24 -1.94
C GLY A 168 -33.55 21.87 -3.04
N GLY A 169 -34.00 21.40 -4.21
CA GLY A 169 -33.17 21.13 -5.38
C GLY A 169 -33.10 22.31 -6.34
N ASP A 170 -31.99 22.43 -7.06
CA ASP A 170 -31.84 23.38 -8.15
C ASP A 170 -32.25 22.71 -9.48
N PRO A 171 -33.37 23.11 -10.11
CA PRO A 171 -33.80 22.53 -11.39
C PRO A 171 -32.82 22.82 -12.55
N GLU A 172 -31.94 23.82 -12.43
CA GLU A 172 -30.90 24.06 -13.44
C GLU A 172 -29.66 23.19 -13.21
N ASN A 173 -29.42 22.78 -11.96
CA ASN A 173 -28.26 22.00 -11.55
C ASN A 173 -28.70 20.80 -10.71
N ILE A 174 -29.31 19.80 -11.35
CA ILE A 174 -29.77 18.57 -10.70
C ILE A 174 -28.54 17.72 -10.40
N VAL A 175 -27.89 18.03 -9.28
CA VAL A 175 -26.78 17.26 -8.71
C VAL A 175 -27.35 16.07 -7.99
N LYS A 176 -26.66 14.93 -8.06
CA LYS A 176 -27.16 13.66 -7.56
C LYS A 176 -27.26 13.66 -6.03
N LYS A 177 -28.47 13.84 -5.50
CA LYS A 177 -28.72 13.88 -4.06
C LYS A 177 -28.82 12.48 -3.48
N MET A 178 -28.25 12.28 -2.30
CA MET A 178 -28.13 10.98 -1.64
C MET A 178 -28.93 10.94 -0.34
N SER A 179 -29.59 9.82 -0.08
CA SER A 179 -30.26 9.60 1.21
C SER A 179 -29.24 9.48 2.35
N LYS A 180 -29.71 9.74 3.57
CA LYS A 180 -28.91 9.60 4.79
C LYS A 180 -28.18 8.24 4.88
N SER A 181 -28.85 7.15 4.55
CA SER A 181 -28.27 5.80 4.55
C SER A 181 -27.10 5.68 3.59
N GLN A 182 -27.21 6.27 2.40
CA GLN A 182 -26.14 6.20 1.39
C GLN A 182 -24.95 7.09 1.77
N LEU A 183 -25.20 8.23 2.43
CA LEU A 183 -24.13 9.06 2.99
C LEU A 183 -23.41 8.36 4.15
N GLU A 184 -24.13 7.57 4.96
CA GLU A 184 -23.53 6.72 5.99
C GLU A 184 -22.67 5.60 5.36
N GLU A 185 -23.07 5.01 4.24
CA GLU A 185 -22.24 4.05 3.51
C GLU A 185 -20.93 4.68 2.98
N VAL A 186 -21.02 5.89 2.44
CA VAL A 186 -19.84 6.68 2.00
C VAL A 186 -18.92 6.96 3.18
N LYS A 187 -19.48 7.41 4.32
CA LYS A 187 -18.73 7.64 5.56
C LYS A 187 -18.01 6.38 6.00
N ASN A 188 -18.72 5.26 6.08
CA ASN A 188 -18.16 3.98 6.51
C ASN A 188 -17.01 3.51 5.59
N ALA A 189 -17.12 3.76 4.28
CA ALA A 189 -16.05 3.47 3.32
C ALA A 189 -14.79 4.34 3.55
N LEU A 190 -14.97 5.63 3.85
CA LEU A 190 -13.86 6.54 4.17
C LEU A 190 -13.19 6.19 5.51
N GLU A 191 -13.99 5.93 6.56
CA GLU A 191 -13.47 5.50 7.86
C GLU A 191 -12.73 4.16 7.77
N SER A 192 -13.24 3.22 6.98
CA SER A 192 -12.54 1.95 6.72
C SER A 192 -11.20 2.20 6.03
N THR A 193 -11.15 3.12 5.07
CA THR A 193 -9.91 3.50 4.38
C THR A 193 -8.92 4.16 5.33
N ALA A 194 -9.38 5.08 6.19
CA ALA A 194 -8.55 5.74 7.21
C ALA A 194 -7.98 4.75 8.23
N THR A 195 -8.81 3.80 8.68
CA THR A 195 -8.39 2.73 9.59
C THR A 195 -7.31 1.86 8.94
N ARG A 196 -7.54 1.39 7.71
CA ARG A 196 -6.54 0.60 6.95
C ARG A 196 -5.22 1.34 6.75
N ALA A 197 -5.29 2.64 6.50
CA ALA A 197 -4.09 3.47 6.36
C ALA A 197 -3.32 3.57 7.69
N THR A 198 -4.02 3.73 8.81
CA THR A 198 -3.44 3.74 10.15
C THR A 198 -2.78 2.41 10.49
N ASP A 199 -3.45 1.29 10.21
CA ASP A 199 -2.90 -0.06 10.43
C ASP A 199 -1.63 -0.30 9.59
N PHE A 200 -1.61 0.21 8.36
CA PHE A 200 -0.42 0.15 7.52
C PHE A 200 0.75 0.95 8.12
N VAL A 201 0.51 2.15 8.62
CA VAL A 201 1.53 2.99 9.26
C VAL A 201 2.07 2.32 10.52
N GLN A 202 1.19 1.83 11.39
CA GLN A 202 1.58 1.13 12.62
C GLN A 202 2.40 -0.14 12.33
N SER A 203 1.94 -0.97 11.39
CA SER A 203 2.69 -2.17 10.98
C SER A 203 4.02 -1.86 10.30
N SER A 204 4.10 -0.75 9.55
CA SER A 204 5.34 -0.29 8.92
C SER A 204 6.33 0.24 9.95
N GLN A 205 5.86 0.94 10.99
CA GLN A 205 6.68 1.44 12.08
C GLN A 205 7.35 0.30 12.85
N LEU A 206 6.61 -0.79 13.16
CA LEU A 206 7.17 -1.97 13.81
C LEU A 206 8.26 -2.65 12.95
N LYS A 207 8.02 -2.75 11.65
CA LYS A 207 9.01 -3.31 10.71
C LYS A 207 10.27 -2.46 10.63
N LEU A 208 10.15 -1.12 10.64
CA LEU A 208 11.29 -0.22 10.69
C LEU A 208 12.08 -0.36 11.99
N GLN A 209 11.41 -0.52 13.14
CA GLN A 209 12.08 -0.80 14.40
C GLN A 209 12.86 -2.11 14.37
N GLN A 210 12.26 -3.17 13.82
CA GLN A 210 12.94 -4.45 13.64
C GLN A 210 14.16 -4.30 12.72
N LEU A 211 14.02 -3.55 11.62
CA LEU A 211 15.11 -3.25 10.70
C LEU A 211 16.26 -2.51 11.39
N MET A 212 15.95 -1.50 12.21
CA MET A 212 16.95 -0.75 12.98
C MET A 212 17.65 -1.63 14.01
N GLN A 213 16.93 -2.58 14.64
CA GLN A 213 17.54 -3.54 15.55
C GLN A 213 18.51 -4.47 14.80
N SER A 214 18.09 -5.02 13.66
CA SER A 214 18.95 -5.83 12.79
C SER A 214 20.16 -5.05 12.28
N PHE A 215 19.98 -3.78 11.95
CA PHE A 215 21.05 -2.87 11.54
C PHE A 215 22.07 -2.68 12.66
N ASN A 216 21.64 -2.35 13.88
CA ASN A 216 22.55 -2.20 15.03
C ASN A 216 23.30 -3.50 15.35
N THR A 217 22.65 -4.66 15.21
CA THR A 217 23.32 -5.96 15.34
C THR A 217 24.36 -6.17 14.24
N ALA A 218 24.04 -5.84 12.98
CA ALA A 218 24.99 -5.94 11.87
C ALA A 218 26.20 -5.00 12.05
N VAL A 219 26.00 -3.77 12.54
CA VAL A 219 27.09 -2.84 12.91
C VAL A 219 28.01 -3.48 13.96
N ALA A 220 27.44 -4.07 15.02
CA ALA A 220 28.21 -4.71 16.07
C ALA A 220 29.01 -5.91 15.52
N MET A 221 28.42 -6.70 14.64
CA MET A 221 29.11 -7.80 13.95
C MET A 221 30.22 -7.29 13.03
N ALA A 222 29.99 -6.21 12.29
CA ALA A 222 31.00 -5.58 11.44
C ALA A 222 32.20 -5.09 12.25
N ASN A 223 31.95 -4.44 13.39
CA ASN A 223 33.00 -4.00 14.31
C ASN A 223 33.77 -5.18 14.91
N ALA A 224 33.08 -6.27 15.27
CA ALA A 224 33.73 -7.49 15.76
C ALA A 224 34.65 -8.12 14.70
N VAL A 225 34.20 -8.16 13.44
CA VAL A 225 35.00 -8.64 12.31
C VAL A 225 36.19 -7.70 12.06
N GLN A 226 36.01 -6.38 12.11
CA GLN A 226 37.14 -5.43 12.00
C GLN A 226 38.18 -5.64 13.10
N SER A 227 37.74 -5.80 14.35
CA SER A 227 38.62 -6.04 15.50
C SER A 227 39.41 -7.35 15.35
N MET A 228 38.72 -8.43 14.97
CA MET A 228 39.36 -9.74 14.77
C MET A 228 40.36 -9.69 13.60
N ASN A 229 40.13 -8.86 12.58
CA ASN A 229 41.10 -8.65 11.50
C ASN A 229 42.35 -7.91 12.00
N GLY A 230 42.15 -6.88 12.83
CA GLY A 230 43.24 -6.12 13.45
C GLY A 230 44.08 -6.98 14.39
N GLU A 231 43.47 -7.86 15.17
CA GLU A 231 44.17 -8.80 16.04
C GLU A 231 44.90 -9.88 15.24
N SER A 232 44.27 -10.44 14.20
CA SER A 232 44.89 -11.45 13.34
C SER A 232 46.12 -10.89 12.62
N THR A 233 46.01 -9.70 12.02
CA THR A 233 47.13 -9.02 11.37
C THR A 233 48.26 -8.69 12.35
N LYS A 234 47.92 -8.24 13.57
CA LYS A 234 48.91 -8.01 14.63
C LYS A 234 49.61 -9.30 15.07
N SER A 235 48.87 -10.40 15.23
CA SER A 235 49.42 -11.72 15.59
C SER A 235 50.39 -12.24 14.53
N ILE A 236 50.01 -12.15 13.24
CA ILE A 236 50.88 -12.50 12.13
C ILE A 236 52.16 -11.64 12.14
N ALA A 237 52.01 -10.32 12.31
CA ALA A 237 53.16 -9.41 12.38
C ALA A 237 54.10 -9.72 13.56
N GLN A 238 53.57 -10.19 14.70
CA GLN A 238 54.37 -10.64 15.84
C GLN A 238 55.07 -11.97 15.58
N SER A 239 54.45 -12.89 14.82
CA SER A 239 55.03 -14.19 14.50
C SER A 239 56.18 -14.15 13.47
N ILE A 240 56.30 -13.07 12.70
CA ILE A 240 57.33 -12.88 11.67
C ILE A 240 58.59 -12.19 12.24
N ARG A 241 58.53 -11.70 13.49
CA ARG A 241 59.66 -11.11 14.22
C ARG A 241 60.38 -12.15 15.06
#